data_AF-A0A645F742-F1
#
_entry.id   AF-A0A645F742-F1
#
_cell.length_a   1.000
_cell.length_b   1.000
_cell.length_c   1.000
_cell.angle_alpha   90.00
_cell.angle_beta   90.00
_cell.angle_gamma   90.00
#
_symmetry.space_group_name_H-M   'P 1'
#
loop_
_entity.id
_entity.type
_entity.pdbx_description
1 polymer ?
#
loop_
_entity_poly.entity_id
_entity_poly.type
_entity_poly.pdbx_seq_one_letter_code
_entity_poly.pdbx_strand_id
1 'polypeptide(L)'
;MLAAALLFWQDNQRRIEQAHAEGAQGKSGIAQIYEILCGYADLYVTNRPEIIFVQEAEGYLNRNGKSALLDNKPPTPFKNSHAPLANAIRAGIADGSVKTGANVELLYYNTYDALLGLLQKMAISQDGSAADEIDARQRLTHFCKLLTASFEQNF
;
A
#
# COMPACT_ATOMS: atom_id res chain seq x y z
N MET A 1 -11.62 15.02 12.85
CA MET A 1 -10.95 14.94 11.54
C MET A 1 -9.79 13.96 11.56
N LEU A 2 -8.70 14.24 12.29
CA LEU A 2 -7.56 13.31 12.41
C LEU A 2 -7.94 11.90 12.90
N ALA A 3 -8.71 11.79 13.98
CA ALA A 3 -9.13 10.48 14.51
C ALA A 3 -9.92 9.64 13.49
N ALA A 4 -10.76 10.28 12.67
CA ALA A 4 -11.51 9.60 11.62
C ALA A 4 -10.61 9.15 10.46
N ALA A 5 -9.62 9.98 10.08
CA ALA A 5 -8.64 9.64 9.05
C ALA A 5 -7.75 8.45 9.47
N LEU A 6 -7.32 8.43 10.73
CA LEU A 6 -6.54 7.31 11.28
C LEU A 6 -7.39 6.02 11.38
N LEU A 7 -8.64 6.13 11.84
CA LEU A 7 -9.54 4.98 11.96
C LEU A 7 -9.80 4.36 10.58
N PHE A 8 -10.00 5.18 9.54
CA PHE A 8 -10.17 4.71 8.18
C PHE A 8 -9.00 3.83 7.72
N TRP A 9 -7.75 4.26 7.95
CA TRP A 9 -6.59 3.45 7.58
C TRP A 9 -6.50 2.16 8.37
N GLN A 10 -6.70 2.23 9.69
CA GLN A 10 -6.64 1.05 10.56
C GLN A 10 -7.70 0.01 10.18
N ASP A 11 -8.92 0.45 9.87
CA ASP A 11 -10.01 -0.45 9.48
C ASP A 11 -9.75 -1.12 8.13
N ASN A 12 -9.27 -0.37 7.14
CA ASN A 12 -8.99 -0.93 5.82
C ASN A 12 -7.75 -1.82 5.82
N GLN A 13 -6.70 -1.46 6.58
CA GLN A 13 -5.58 -2.36 6.82
C GLN A 13 -6.09 -3.68 7.37
N ARG A 14 -6.84 -3.66 8.48
CA ARG A 14 -7.40 -4.87 9.13
C ARG A 14 -8.21 -5.74 8.17
N ARG A 15 -9.05 -5.13 7.32
CA ARG A 15 -9.84 -5.85 6.31
C ARG A 15 -8.95 -6.56 5.29
N ILE A 16 -7.90 -5.89 4.83
CA ILE A 16 -6.92 -6.47 3.91
C ILE A 16 -6.13 -7.58 4.62
N GLU A 17 -5.78 -7.43 5.89
CA GLU A 17 -5.09 -8.49 6.65
C GLU A 17 -5.97 -9.74 6.80
N GLN A 18 -7.26 -9.56 7.10
CA GLN A 18 -8.22 -10.67 7.21
C GLN A 18 -8.41 -11.39 5.88
N ALA A 19 -8.69 -10.64 4.80
CA ALA A 19 -8.86 -11.21 3.47
C ALA A 19 -7.61 -11.95 3.00
N HIS A 20 -6.43 -11.42 3.32
CA HIS A 20 -5.17 -12.08 3.01
C HIS A 20 -4.96 -13.36 3.83
N ALA A 21 -5.21 -13.33 5.15
CA ALA A 21 -5.04 -14.49 6.02
C ALA A 21 -5.92 -15.68 5.60
N GLU A 22 -7.14 -15.42 5.12
CA GLU A 22 -8.06 -16.43 4.60
C GLU A 22 -7.59 -17.01 3.25
N GLY A 23 -6.92 -16.21 2.42
CA GLY A 23 -6.53 -16.57 1.06
C GLY A 23 -5.07 -16.98 0.87
N ALA A 24 -4.20 -16.84 1.87
CA ALA A 24 -2.75 -17.02 1.72
C ALA A 24 -2.30 -18.49 1.59
N GLN A 25 -3.15 -19.45 1.98
CA GLN A 25 -2.75 -20.87 2.05
C GLN A 25 -2.35 -21.41 0.66
N GLY A 26 -1.14 -21.95 0.57
CA GLY A 26 -0.61 -22.56 -0.66
C GLY A 26 -0.09 -21.59 -1.72
N LYS A 27 -0.10 -20.28 -1.46
CA LYS A 27 0.46 -19.26 -2.38
C LYS A 27 1.90 -18.95 -2.03
N SER A 28 2.74 -18.72 -3.04
CA SER A 28 4.09 -18.19 -2.84
C SER A 28 4.06 -16.78 -2.27
N GLY A 29 5.10 -16.38 -1.54
CA GLY A 29 5.19 -15.05 -0.97
C GLY A 29 5.11 -13.94 -2.01
N ILE A 30 5.63 -14.15 -3.23
CA ILE A 30 5.47 -13.16 -4.30
C ILE A 30 4.02 -13.00 -4.78
N ALA A 31 3.27 -14.09 -4.88
CA ALA A 31 1.85 -14.04 -5.23
C ALA A 31 1.05 -13.34 -4.12
N GLN A 32 1.41 -13.59 -2.87
CA GLN A 32 0.84 -12.93 -1.70
C GLN A 32 1.11 -11.41 -1.73
N ILE A 33 2.34 -10.98 -2.06
CA ILE A 33 2.68 -9.55 -2.23
C ILE A 33 1.75 -8.90 -3.26
N TYR A 34 1.60 -9.50 -4.44
CA TYR A 34 0.75 -8.95 -5.49
C TYR A 34 -0.71 -8.77 -5.04
N GLU A 35 -1.28 -9.77 -4.36
CA GLU A 35 -2.66 -9.71 -3.86
C GLU A 35 -2.86 -8.63 -2.81
N ILE A 36 -1.91 -8.47 -1.89
CA ILE A 36 -1.95 -7.43 -0.87
C ILE A 36 -1.92 -6.04 -1.52
N LEU A 37 -1.02 -5.83 -2.49
CA LEU A 37 -0.93 -4.55 -3.20
C LEU A 37 -2.20 -4.24 -3.99
N CYS A 38 -2.78 -5.23 -4.67
CA CYS A 38 -4.07 -5.07 -5.34
C CYS A 38 -5.19 -4.76 -4.34
N GLY A 39 -5.20 -5.37 -3.16
CA GLY A 39 -6.19 -5.08 -2.11
C GLY A 39 -6.12 -3.63 -1.62
N TYR A 40 -4.91 -3.09 -1.43
CA TYR A 40 -4.74 -1.66 -1.13
C TYR A 40 -5.13 -0.77 -2.31
N ALA A 41 -4.79 -1.18 -3.54
CA ALA A 41 -5.14 -0.44 -4.75
C ALA A 41 -6.65 -0.32 -4.96
N ASP A 42 -7.42 -1.36 -4.62
CA ASP A 42 -8.88 -1.37 -4.73
C ASP A 42 -9.56 -0.33 -3.83
N LEU A 43 -8.88 0.14 -2.76
CA LEU A 43 -9.37 1.26 -1.94
C LEU A 43 -9.59 2.53 -2.76
N TYR A 44 -8.84 2.71 -3.86
CA TYR A 44 -9.10 3.80 -4.80
C TYR A 44 -10.52 3.77 -5.35
N VAL A 45 -11.03 2.57 -5.63
CA VAL A 45 -12.34 2.40 -6.26
C VAL A 45 -13.43 2.37 -5.19
N THR A 46 -13.18 1.72 -4.06
CA THR A 46 -14.20 1.52 -3.02
C THR A 46 -14.32 2.68 -2.03
N ASN A 47 -13.25 3.45 -1.84
CA ASN A 47 -13.12 4.43 -0.74
C ASN A 47 -12.40 5.72 -1.18
N ARG A 48 -12.61 6.16 -2.43
CA ARG A 48 -12.01 7.39 -2.95
C ARG A 48 -12.29 8.62 -2.08
N PRO A 49 -13.54 8.90 -1.63
CA PRO A 49 -13.82 10.07 -0.80
C PRO A 49 -13.02 10.07 0.50
N GLU A 50 -12.83 8.91 1.12
CA GLU A 50 -12.07 8.77 2.35
C GLU A 50 -10.57 8.97 2.13
N ILE A 51 -10.02 8.53 1.00
CA ILE A 51 -8.63 8.83 0.61
C ILE A 51 -8.43 10.34 0.49
N ILE A 52 -9.36 11.06 -0.16
CA ILE A 52 -9.32 12.52 -0.27
C ILE A 52 -9.40 13.16 1.12
N PHE A 53 -10.33 12.71 1.97
CA PHE A 53 -10.50 13.22 3.32
C PHE A 53 -9.24 13.06 4.18
N VAL A 54 -8.59 11.88 4.12
CA VAL A 54 -7.30 11.64 4.78
C VAL A 54 -6.25 12.64 4.26
N GLN A 55 -6.13 12.78 2.94
CA GLN A 55 -5.12 13.66 2.34
C GLN A 55 -5.34 15.14 2.72
N GLU A 56 -6.60 15.58 2.80
CA GLU A 56 -6.94 16.92 3.28
C GLU A 56 -6.58 17.11 4.76
N ALA A 57 -6.80 16.08 5.58
CA ALA A 57 -6.40 16.08 6.98
C ALA A 57 -4.89 16.15 7.16
N GLU A 58 -4.14 15.38 6.38
CA GLU A 58 -2.68 15.42 6.35
C GLU A 58 -2.19 16.81 5.93
N GLY A 59 -2.75 17.36 4.86
CA GLY A 59 -2.42 18.70 4.37
C GLY A 59 -2.73 19.80 5.39
N TYR A 60 -3.88 19.73 6.07
CA TYR A 60 -4.25 20.68 7.13
C TYR A 60 -3.25 20.63 8.28
N LEU A 61 -2.90 19.44 8.77
CA LEU A 61 -1.95 19.29 9.88
C LEU A 61 -0.56 19.78 9.52
N ASN A 62 -0.09 19.48 8.31
CA ASN A 62 1.20 19.95 7.83
C ASN A 62 1.27 21.48 7.76
N ARG A 63 0.27 22.14 7.15
CA ARG A 63 0.20 23.62 7.07
C ARG A 63 0.15 24.31 8.43
N ASN A 64 -0.31 23.62 9.47
CA ASN A 64 -0.41 24.15 10.83
C ASN A 64 0.75 23.72 11.74
N GLY A 65 1.81 23.11 11.20
CA GLY A 65 2.96 22.63 12.00
C GLY A 65 2.61 21.48 12.96
N LYS A 66 1.52 20.76 12.69
CA LYS A 66 0.98 19.66 13.51
C LYS A 66 1.17 18.29 12.85
N SER A 67 2.09 18.17 11.89
CA SER A 67 2.39 16.91 11.20
C SER A 67 2.81 15.79 12.16
N ALA A 68 3.42 16.13 13.30
CA ALA A 68 3.76 15.16 14.34
C ALA A 68 2.55 14.43 14.97
N LEU A 69 1.32 14.96 14.80
CA LEU A 69 0.08 14.29 15.24
C LEU A 69 -0.37 13.20 14.27
N LEU A 70 0.11 13.22 13.03
CA LEU A 70 0.00 12.09 12.13
C LEU A 70 1.01 11.06 12.62
N ASP A 71 0.62 10.23 13.57
CA ASP A 71 1.38 9.02 13.92
C ASP A 71 1.23 7.95 12.81
N ASN A 72 1.12 8.41 11.56
CA ASN A 72 1.22 7.65 10.32
C ASN A 72 2.70 7.67 9.89
N LYS A 73 3.58 7.36 10.84
CA LYS A 73 5.01 7.13 10.59
C LYS A 73 5.16 6.01 9.55
N PRO A 74 6.33 5.88 8.90
CA PRO A 74 6.61 4.72 8.06
C PRO A 74 6.10 3.45 8.74
N PRO A 75 5.56 2.48 7.97
CA PRO A 75 4.97 1.27 8.51
C PRO A 75 5.85 0.68 9.62
N THR A 76 5.24 0.02 10.61
CA THR A 76 5.95 -0.64 11.71
C THR A 76 7.27 -1.23 11.22
N PRO A 77 8.41 -0.99 11.90
CA PRO A 77 9.71 -1.36 11.37
C PRO A 77 9.71 -2.80 10.84
N PHE A 78 10.21 -3.02 9.62
CA PHE A 78 10.01 -4.29 8.90
C PHE A 78 10.30 -5.51 9.76
N LYS A 79 11.39 -5.48 10.53
CA LYS A 79 11.83 -6.54 11.44
C LYS A 79 10.79 -6.96 12.49
N ASN A 80 9.99 -6.00 12.96
CA ASN A 80 8.99 -6.18 14.03
C ASN A 80 7.55 -6.07 13.48
N SER A 81 7.39 -5.88 12.18
CA SER A 81 6.09 -5.71 11.56
C SER A 81 5.35 -7.03 11.45
N HIS A 82 4.07 -7.01 11.78
CA HIS A 82 3.15 -8.13 11.53
C HIS A 82 2.16 -7.81 10.42
N ALA A 83 2.34 -6.68 9.72
CA ALA A 83 1.51 -6.29 8.60
C ALA A 83 1.58 -7.35 7.47
N PRO A 84 0.51 -7.53 6.68
CA PRO A 84 0.44 -8.54 5.63
C PRO A 84 1.62 -8.51 4.68
N LEU A 85 2.02 -7.31 4.24
CA LEU A 85 3.11 -7.18 3.29
C LEU A 85 4.44 -7.67 3.90
N ALA A 86 4.71 -7.39 5.17
CA ALA A 86 5.91 -7.87 5.85
C ALA A 86 5.90 -9.41 6.01
N ASN A 87 4.72 -10.00 6.27
CA ASN A 87 4.56 -11.45 6.37
C ASN A 87 4.76 -12.11 4.99
N ALA A 88 4.16 -11.58 3.93
CA ALA A 88 4.28 -12.07 2.57
C ALA A 88 5.73 -12.00 2.06
N ILE A 89 6.44 -10.91 2.35
CA ILE A 89 7.88 -10.79 2.05
C ILE A 89 8.68 -11.87 2.77
N ARG A 90 8.44 -12.10 4.08
CA ARG A 90 9.14 -13.15 4.83
C ARG A 90 8.83 -14.55 4.32
N ALA A 91 7.58 -14.82 3.98
CA ALA A 91 7.18 -16.08 3.34
C ALA A 91 7.89 -16.26 1.99
N GLY A 92 7.99 -15.19 1.20
CA GLY A 92 8.66 -15.20 -0.11
C GLY A 92 10.16 -15.41 -0.02
N ILE A 93 10.80 -14.90 1.04
CA ILE A 93 12.20 -15.19 1.33
C ILE A 93 12.37 -16.67 1.68
N ALA A 94 11.45 -17.24 2.47
CA ALA A 94 11.51 -18.62 2.92
C ALA A 94 11.24 -19.63 1.79
N ASP A 95 10.34 -19.30 0.86
CA ASP A 95 10.01 -20.16 -0.30
C ASP A 95 10.88 -19.90 -1.54
N GLY A 96 11.75 -18.90 -1.50
CA GLY A 96 12.68 -18.53 -2.58
C GLY A 96 12.07 -17.70 -3.71
N SER A 97 10.81 -17.27 -3.60
CA SER A 97 10.14 -16.42 -4.60
C SER A 97 10.49 -14.93 -4.49
N VAL A 98 10.99 -14.48 -3.34
CA VAL A 98 11.44 -13.10 -3.10
C VAL A 98 12.95 -13.06 -2.92
N LYS A 99 13.57 -12.05 -3.53
CA LYS A 99 15.03 -11.89 -3.51
C LYS A 99 15.60 -11.67 -2.11
N THR A 100 16.72 -12.31 -1.84
CA THR A 100 17.43 -12.25 -0.54
C THR A 100 18.59 -11.25 -0.51
N GLY A 101 18.84 -10.56 -1.63
CA GLY A 101 19.88 -9.54 -1.78
C GLY A 101 19.31 -8.24 -2.34
N ALA A 102 19.81 -7.11 -1.83
CA ALA A 102 19.29 -5.74 -1.97
C ALA A 102 18.11 -5.42 -1.03
N ASN A 103 18.45 -4.77 0.09
CA ASN A 103 17.65 -3.99 1.02
C ASN A 103 16.11 -4.16 0.94
N VAL A 104 15.62 -5.37 1.21
CA VAL A 104 14.17 -5.69 1.20
C VAL A 104 13.37 -4.81 2.16
N GLU A 105 14.02 -4.33 3.22
CA GLU A 105 13.47 -3.35 4.15
C GLU A 105 13.22 -2.00 3.47
N LEU A 106 14.11 -1.53 2.58
CA LEU A 106 13.82 -0.34 1.76
C LEU A 106 12.69 -0.58 0.78
N LEU A 107 12.62 -1.76 0.15
CA LEU A 107 11.52 -2.09 -0.76
C LEU A 107 10.19 -2.11 -0.01
N TYR A 108 10.16 -2.64 1.21
CA TYR A 108 8.99 -2.61 2.07
C TYR A 108 8.50 -1.16 2.30
N TYR A 109 9.37 -0.25 2.73
CA TYR A 109 8.98 1.15 2.97
C TYR A 109 8.57 1.87 1.68
N ASN A 110 9.40 1.76 0.64
CA ASN A 110 9.14 2.43 -0.64
C ASN A 110 7.83 1.95 -1.29
N THR A 111 7.47 0.68 -1.09
CA THR A 111 6.22 0.13 -1.64
C THR A 111 4.99 0.78 -0.99
N TYR A 112 5.01 0.96 0.33
CA TYR A 112 3.94 1.66 1.03
C TYR A 112 3.82 3.11 0.59
N ASP A 113 4.94 3.85 0.63
CA ASP A 113 4.96 5.27 0.28
C ASP A 113 4.54 5.49 -1.18
N ALA A 114 5.02 4.66 -2.10
CA ALA A 114 4.73 4.81 -3.51
C ALA A 114 3.28 4.46 -3.85
N LEU A 115 2.71 3.41 -3.24
CA LEU A 115 1.30 3.06 -3.45
C LEU A 115 0.36 4.09 -2.83
N LEU A 116 0.59 4.48 -1.57
CA LEU A 116 -0.20 5.52 -0.91
C LEU A 116 -0.13 6.84 -1.69
N GLY A 117 1.07 7.27 -2.08
CA GLY A 117 1.28 8.50 -2.84
C GLY A 117 0.56 8.49 -4.18
N LEU A 118 0.58 7.35 -4.90
CA LEU A 118 -0.16 7.22 -6.15
C LEU A 118 -1.67 7.28 -5.92
N LEU A 119 -2.19 6.55 -4.93
CA LEU A 119 -3.62 6.55 -4.57
C LEU A 119 -4.13 7.95 -4.27
N GLN A 120 -3.42 8.67 -3.39
CA GLN A 120 -3.73 10.05 -3.02
C GLN A 120 -3.65 10.98 -4.24
N LYS A 121 -2.57 10.91 -5.02
CA LYS A 121 -2.41 11.76 -6.21
C LYS A 121 -3.53 11.53 -7.22
N MET A 122 -3.88 10.29 -7.50
CA MET A 122 -4.98 9.95 -8.41
C MET A 122 -6.31 10.44 -7.84
N ALA A 123 -6.54 10.30 -6.53
CA ALA A 123 -7.81 10.66 -5.90
C ALA A 123 -8.15 12.15 -6.08
N ILE A 124 -7.16 13.04 -6.05
CA ILE A 124 -7.37 14.50 -6.19
C ILE A 124 -7.21 15.05 -7.62
N SER A 125 -6.70 14.27 -8.59
CA SER A 125 -6.33 14.79 -9.91
C SER A 125 -7.39 14.59 -11.01
N GLN A 126 -8.63 14.24 -10.66
CA GLN A 126 -9.60 13.67 -11.61
C GLN A 126 -10.44 14.68 -12.43
N ASP A 127 -9.99 15.93 -12.58
CA ASP A 127 -10.63 16.89 -13.48
C ASP A 127 -9.75 17.13 -14.73
N GLY A 128 -10.10 16.46 -15.84
CA GLY A 128 -9.71 16.86 -17.20
C GLY A 128 -8.25 16.59 -17.60
N SER A 129 -7.65 15.50 -17.12
CA SER A 129 -6.25 15.17 -17.43
C SER A 129 -6.15 14.10 -18.53
N ALA A 130 -5.03 14.04 -19.26
CA ALA A 130 -4.75 12.96 -20.24
C ALA A 130 -4.79 11.54 -19.62
N ALA A 131 -4.78 11.41 -18.29
CA ALA A 131 -4.99 10.15 -17.61
C ALA A 131 -6.46 9.71 -17.53
N ASP A 132 -7.43 10.56 -17.90
CA ASP A 132 -8.85 10.19 -18.01
C ASP A 132 -9.10 9.21 -19.17
N GLU A 133 -8.18 9.15 -20.14
CA GLU A 133 -8.20 8.16 -21.24
C GLU A 133 -7.73 6.76 -20.78
N ILE A 134 -6.94 6.67 -19.69
CA ILE A 134 -6.44 5.40 -19.17
C ILE A 134 -7.20 5.05 -17.89
N ASP A 135 -7.95 3.95 -17.94
CA ASP A 135 -8.70 3.42 -16.80
C ASP A 135 -7.83 3.35 -15.53
N ALA A 136 -8.28 4.00 -14.46
CA ALA A 136 -7.59 4.06 -13.17
C ALA A 136 -7.30 2.67 -12.62
N ARG A 137 -8.19 1.70 -12.86
CA ARG A 137 -7.98 0.30 -12.47
C ARG A 137 -6.81 -0.32 -13.24
N GLN A 138 -6.68 -0.06 -14.54
CA GLN A 138 -5.54 -0.54 -15.34
C GLN A 138 -4.22 0.06 -14.85
N ARG A 139 -4.19 1.37 -14.55
CA ARG A 139 -3.00 2.04 -14.02
C ARG A 139 -2.56 1.44 -12.69
N LEU A 140 -3.49 1.26 -11.76
CA LEU A 140 -3.20 0.70 -10.45
C LEU A 140 -2.78 -0.77 -10.53
N THR A 141 -3.44 -1.56 -11.38
CA THR A 141 -3.05 -2.96 -11.62
C THR A 141 -1.63 -3.06 -12.17
N HIS A 142 -1.29 -2.21 -13.16
CA HIS A 142 0.05 -2.16 -13.72
C HIS A 142 1.09 -1.74 -12.67
N PHE A 143 0.76 -0.75 -11.83
CA PHE A 143 1.64 -0.32 -10.75
C PHE A 143 1.89 -1.41 -9.70
N CYS A 144 0.86 -2.18 -9.33
CA CYS A 144 1.00 -3.32 -8.43
C CYS A 144 1.94 -4.39 -9.03
N LYS A 145 1.88 -4.64 -10.34
CA LYS A 145 2.82 -5.55 -11.03
C LYS A 145 4.25 -5.04 -10.97
N LEU A 146 4.49 -3.74 -11.21
CA LEU A 146 5.83 -3.14 -11.14
C LEU A 146 6.42 -3.23 -9.72
N LEU A 147 5.62 -2.92 -8.70
CA LEU A 147 6.03 -3.05 -7.31
C LEU A 147 6.33 -4.51 -6.96
N THR A 148 5.47 -5.44 -7.36
CA THR A 148 5.69 -6.89 -7.14
C THR A 148 6.98 -7.36 -7.79
N ALA A 149 7.21 -7.03 -9.07
CA ALA A 149 8.42 -7.40 -9.80
C ALA A 149 9.70 -6.88 -9.13
N SER A 150 9.62 -5.79 -8.35
CA SER A 150 10.76 -5.31 -7.58
C SER A 150 11.21 -6.27 -6.47
N PHE A 151 10.34 -7.17 -6.02
CA PHE A 151 10.63 -8.20 -5.01
C PHE A 151 11.07 -9.54 -5.62
N GLU A 152 10.75 -9.80 -6.88
CA GLU A 152 10.98 -11.09 -7.53
C GLU A 152 12.46 -11.50 -7.52
N GLN A 153 12.70 -12.78 -7.22
CA GLN A 153 14.00 -13.41 -7.44
C GLN A 153 14.14 -13.77 -8.92
N ASN A 154 15.01 -13.06 -9.65
CA ASN A 154 15.39 -13.44 -11.00
C ASN A 154 16.45 -14.56 -10.92
N PHE A 155 16.22 -15.66 -11.66
CA PHE A 155 17.17 -16.76 -11.83
C PHE A 155 18.16 -16.49 -12.96
#